data_AF-A0A323UQY9-F1
#
_entry.id   AF-A0A323UQY9-F1
#
_cell.length_a   1.000
_cell.length_b   1.000
_cell.length_c   1.000
_cell.angle_alpha   90.00
_cell.angle_beta   90.00
_cell.angle_gamma   90.00
#
_symmetry.space_group_name_H-M   'P 1'
#
loop_
_entity.id
_entity.type
_entity.pdbx_description
1 polymer ?
#
loop_
_entity_poly.entity_id
_entity_poly.type
_entity_poly.pdbx_seq_one_letter_code
_entity_poly.pdbx_strand_id
1 'polypeptide(L)'
;GRWIGHGQALLLLGPPGVGKTSLAVPLGREAVDRGYTVLFTSAAALMAGLTKAHADGRLEEKLLQISKPKLLIIDELGYLPLEPA
;
A
#
# COMPACT_ATOMS: atom_id res chain seq x y z
N GLY A 1 4.60 7.54 -14.33
CA GLY A 1 4.90 7.79 -12.90
C GLY A 1 5.28 9.22 -12.55
N ARG A 2 4.78 10.28 -13.22
CA ARG A 2 5.06 11.68 -12.84
C ARG A 2 4.54 12.01 -11.43
N TRP A 3 3.37 11.44 -11.10
CA TRP A 3 2.71 11.55 -9.79
C TRP A 3 3.53 10.95 -8.63
N ILE A 4 4.30 9.87 -8.87
CA ILE A 4 5.20 9.26 -7.88
C ILE A 4 6.31 10.23 -7.49
N GLY A 5 6.90 10.91 -8.47
CA GLY A 5 7.94 11.92 -8.24
C GLY A 5 7.42 13.13 -7.45
N HIS A 6 6.15 13.49 -7.66
CA HIS A 6 5.48 14.60 -6.98
C HIS A 6 4.84 14.22 -5.63
N GLY A 7 4.93 12.95 -5.20
CA GLY A 7 4.34 12.49 -3.94
C GLY A 7 2.81 12.48 -3.91
N GLN A 8 2.16 12.36 -5.07
CA GLN A 8 0.70 12.32 -5.15
C GLN A 8 0.17 10.90 -4.88
N ALA A 9 -0.99 10.79 -4.24
CA ALA A 9 -1.66 9.51 -4.07
C ALA A 9 -2.51 9.19 -5.32
N LEU A 10 -2.53 7.91 -5.71
CA LEU A 10 -3.45 7.38 -6.71
C LEU A 10 -4.43 6.45 -6.03
N LEU A 11 -5.73 6.73 -6.16
CA LEU A 11 -6.80 5.91 -5.61
C LEU A 11 -7.60 5.28 -6.74
N LEU A 12 -7.61 3.94 -6.79
CA LEU A 12 -8.40 3.17 -7.75
C LEU A 12 -9.70 2.72 -7.06
N LEU A 13 -10.83 3.32 -7.44
CA LEU A 13 -12.16 2.98 -6.90
C LEU A 13 -13.04 2.32 -7.96
N GLY A 14 -13.88 1.40 -7.51
CA GLY A 14 -14.86 0.71 -8.35
C GLY A 14 -15.31 -0.62 -7.75
N PRO A 15 -16.40 -1.21 -8.27
CA PRO A 15 -16.93 -2.49 -7.79
C PRO A 15 -15.89 -3.63 -7.82
N PRO A 16 -16.10 -4.74 -7.08
CA PRO A 16 -15.28 -5.94 -7.22
C PRO A 16 -15.25 -6.43 -8.68
N GLY A 17 -14.11 -6.99 -9.12
CA GLY A 17 -13.97 -7.55 -10.46
C GLY A 17 -13.68 -6.57 -11.60
N VAL A 18 -13.67 -5.25 -11.37
CA VAL A 18 -13.41 -4.24 -12.45
C VAL A 18 -11.92 -4.03 -12.80
N GLY A 19 -11.03 -4.90 -12.33
CA GLY A 19 -9.60 -4.88 -12.70
C GLY A 19 -8.71 -3.88 -11.95
N LYS A 20 -9.13 -3.36 -10.79
CA LYS A 20 -8.34 -2.42 -9.97
C LYS A 20 -6.94 -2.96 -9.64
N THR A 21 -6.88 -4.18 -9.10
CA THR A 21 -5.62 -4.89 -8.80
C THR A 21 -4.80 -5.13 -10.07
N SER A 22 -5.47 -5.57 -11.14
CA SER A 22 -4.82 -5.79 -12.45
C SER A 22 -4.22 -4.52 -13.06
N LEU A 23 -4.67 -3.33 -12.66
CA LEU A 23 -4.06 -2.05 -13.01
C LEU A 23 -2.96 -1.63 -12.02
N ALA A 24 -3.14 -1.88 -10.72
CA ALA A 24 -2.16 -1.52 -9.69
C ALA A 24 -0.81 -2.26 -9.86
N VAL A 25 -0.85 -3.55 -10.21
CA VAL A 25 0.35 -4.38 -10.40
C VAL A 25 1.28 -3.87 -11.51
N PRO A 26 0.82 -3.66 -12.77
CA PRO A 26 1.68 -3.15 -13.83
C PRO A 26 2.15 -1.71 -13.56
N LEU A 27 1.39 -0.89 -12.84
CA LEU A 27 1.85 0.43 -12.39
C LEU A 27 3.03 0.33 -11.41
N GLY A 28 2.98 -0.64 -10.48
CA GLY A 28 4.09 -0.95 -9.60
C GLY A 28 5.31 -1.48 -10.36
N ARG A 29 5.09 -2.37 -11.34
CA ARG A 29 6.15 -2.91 -12.20
C ARG A 29 6.87 -1.80 -12.97
N GLU A 30 6.12 -0.92 -13.62
CA GLU A 30 6.67 0.23 -14.33
C GLU A 30 7.43 1.20 -13.40
N ALA A 31 7.02 1.32 -12.14
CA ALA A 31 7.77 2.12 -11.16
C ALA A 31 9.12 1.46 -10.83
N VAL A 32 9.17 0.14 -10.68
CA VAL A 32 10.42 -0.62 -10.52
C VAL A 32 11.33 -0.46 -11.73
N ASP A 33 10.78 -0.57 -12.94
CA ASP A 33 11.55 -0.42 -14.19
C ASP A 33 12.16 1.00 -14.34
N ARG A 34 11.59 1.99 -13.64
CA ARG A 34 12.12 3.37 -13.53
C ARG A 34 13.10 3.57 -12.36
N GLY A 35 13.45 2.51 -11.63
CA GLY A 35 14.39 2.54 -10.50
C GLY A 35 13.76 2.95 -9.16
N TYR A 36 12.43 3.00 -9.05
CA TYR A 36 11.79 3.25 -7.77
C TYR A 36 11.69 1.99 -6.92
N THR A 37 11.90 2.13 -5.61
CA THR A 37 11.57 1.09 -4.64
C THR A 37 10.05 1.04 -4.46
N VAL A 38 9.48 -0.16 -4.56
CA VAL A 38 8.04 -0.39 -4.46
C VAL A 38 7.76 -1.45 -3.40
N LEU A 39 6.77 -1.20 -2.55
CA LEU A 39 6.21 -2.19 -1.63
C LEU A 39 4.74 -2.39 -1.98
N PHE A 40 4.36 -3.64 -2.22
CA PHE A 40 2.97 -4.04 -2.43
C PHE A 40 2.51 -4.86 -1.23
N THR A 41 1.34 -4.54 -0.67
CA THR A 41 0.72 -5.27 0.44
C THR A 41 -0.81 -5.18 0.33
N SER A 42 -1.54 -6.16 0.86
CA SER A 42 -2.96 -5.97 1.12
C SER A 42 -3.14 -5.09 2.36
N ALA A 43 -4.28 -4.41 2.43
CA ALA A 43 -4.68 -3.61 3.59
C ALA A 43 -4.76 -4.46 4.85
N ALA A 44 -5.30 -5.69 4.75
CA ALA A 44 -5.39 -6.64 5.85
C ALA A 44 -4.01 -7.05 6.38
N ALA A 45 -3.07 -7.39 5.50
CA ALA A 45 -1.71 -7.78 5.90
C ALA A 45 -0.95 -6.60 6.53
N LEU A 46 -1.14 -5.39 5.98
CA LEU A 46 -0.57 -4.17 6.54
C LEU A 46 -1.09 -3.92 7.96
N MET A 47 -2.40 -3.96 8.16
CA MET A 47 -3.01 -3.77 9.47
C MET A 47 -2.55 -4.83 10.47
N ALA A 48 -2.57 -6.11 10.11
CA ALA A 48 -2.09 -7.19 10.98
C ALA A 48 -0.62 -6.97 11.39
N GLY A 49 0.22 -6.54 10.45
CA GLY A 49 1.63 -6.22 10.73
C GLY A 49 1.81 -5.02 11.66
N LEU A 50 1.01 -3.97 11.48
CA LEU A 50 1.03 -2.77 12.33
C LEU A 50 0.49 -3.06 13.73
N THR A 51 -0.62 -3.80 13.85
CA THR A 51 -1.18 -4.23 15.14
C THR A 51 -0.20 -5.07 15.93
N LYS A 52 0.47 -6.03 15.28
CA LYS A 52 1.52 -6.83 15.92
C LYS A 52 2.71 -5.96 16.35
N ALA A 53 3.20 -5.09 15.48
CA ALA A 53 4.31 -4.19 15.82
C ALA A 53 3.96 -3.26 16.99
N HIS A 54 2.71 -2.82 17.08
CA HIS A 54 2.22 -2.03 18.21
C HIS A 54 2.22 -2.83 19.52
N ALA A 55 1.69 -4.05 19.51
CA ALA A 55 1.72 -4.95 20.66
C ALA A 55 3.15 -5.27 21.13
N ASP A 56 4.10 -5.37 20.18
CA ASP A 56 5.52 -5.64 20.45
C ASP A 56 6.32 -4.36 20.83
N GLY A 57 5.70 -3.18 20.88
CA GLY A 57 6.40 -1.91 21.16
C GLY A 57 7.34 -1.43 20.05
N ARG A 58 7.20 -1.93 18.82
CA ARG A 58 8.04 -1.64 17.65
C ARG A 58 7.29 -0.97 16.50
N LEU A 59 6.18 -0.29 16.81
CA LEU A 59 5.34 0.37 15.81
C LEU A 59 6.13 1.39 14.98
N GLU A 60 6.94 2.23 15.63
CA GLU A 60 7.72 3.27 14.97
C GLU A 60 8.72 2.68 13.95
N GLU A 61 9.43 1.61 14.34
CA GLU A 61 10.33 0.89 13.44
C GLU A 61 9.57 0.36 12.21
N LYS A 62 8.39 -0.21 12.43
CA LYS A 62 7.58 -0.75 11.34
C LYS A 62 7.05 0.34 10.40
N LEU A 63 6.62 1.48 10.95
CA LEU A 63 6.20 2.65 10.18
C LEU A 63 7.36 3.17 9.32
N LEU A 64 8.55 3.34 9.91
CA LEU A 64 9.75 3.73 9.15
C LEU A 64 10.06 2.74 8.03
N GLN A 65 9.92 1.42 8.26
CA GLN A 65 10.13 0.42 7.22
C GLN A 65 9.15 0.57 6.04
N ILE A 66 7.85 0.78 6.29
CA ILE A 66 6.85 0.90 5.22
C ILE A 66 6.87 2.27 4.52
N SER A 67 7.48 3.29 5.14
CA SER A 67 7.65 4.63 4.54
C SER A 67 8.91 4.78 3.68
N LYS A 68 9.86 3.83 3.74
CA LYS A 68 11.10 3.85 2.93
C LYS A 68 10.87 3.68 1.41
N PRO A 69 9.97 2.79 0.94
CA PRO A 69 9.71 2.63 -0.48
C PRO A 69 9.18 3.93 -1.10
N LYS A 70 9.64 4.26 -2.31
CA LYS A 70 9.15 5.44 -3.03
C LYS A 70 7.67 5.31 -3.43
N LEU A 71 7.19 4.08 -3.58
CA LEU A 71 5.78 3.76 -3.82
C LEU A 71 5.31 2.64 -2.88
N LEU A 72 4.28 2.92 -2.09
CA LEU A 72 3.53 1.94 -1.32
C LEU A 72 2.19 1.68 -2.01
N ILE A 73 1.96 0.45 -2.43
CA ILE A 73 0.69 0.00 -3.01
C ILE A 73 -0.05 -0.81 -1.95
N ILE A 74 -1.26 -0.35 -1.62
CA ILE A 74 -2.15 -1.01 -0.67
C ILE A 74 -3.38 -1.49 -1.44
N ASP A 75 -3.52 -2.81 -1.57
CA ASP A 75 -4.67 -3.42 -2.24
C ASP A 75 -5.76 -3.84 -1.24
N GLU A 76 -6.96 -4.13 -1.74
CA GLU A 76 -8.06 -4.71 -0.96
C GLU A 76 -8.54 -3.84 0.22
N LEU A 77 -8.33 -2.52 0.14
CA LEU A 77 -8.75 -1.53 1.15
C LEU A 77 -10.24 -1.65 1.56
N GLY A 78 -11.12 -2.05 0.63
CA GLY A 78 -12.56 -2.17 0.87
C GLY A 78 -13.00 -3.36 1.73
N TYR A 79 -12.07 -4.23 2.15
CA TYR A 79 -12.37 -5.42 2.95
C TYR A 79 -11.91 -5.31 4.41
N LEU A 80 -11.33 -4.18 4.81
CA LEU A 80 -11.07 -3.91 6.22
C LEU A 80 -12.41 -3.69 6.92
N PRO A 81 -12.65 -4.32 8.09
CA PRO A 81 -13.81 -3.98 8.90
C PRO A 81 -13.71 -2.50 9.27
N LEU A 82 -14.58 -1.69 8.67
CA LEU A 82 -14.86 -0.32 9.12
C LEU A 82 -15.71 -0.43 10.38
N GLU A 83 -15.17 -1.03 11.44
CA GLU A 83 -15.84 -0.95 12.73
C GLU A 83 -15.61 0.46 13.28
N PRO A 84 -16.67 1.25 13.53
CA PRO A 84 -16.52 2.45 14.34
C PRO A 84 -16.15 2.01 15.75
N ALA A 85 -15.08 2.59 16.28
CA ALA A 85 -14.78 2.53 17.71
C ALA A 85 -15.88 3.22 18.53
#